data_AF-A0A9D7KQG5-F1
#
_entry.id   AF-A0A9D7KQG5-F1
#
_cell.length_a   1.000
_cell.length_b   1.000
_cell.length_c   1.000
_cell.angle_alpha   90.00
_cell.angle_beta   90.00
_cell.angle_gamma   90.00
#
_symmetry.space_group_name_H-M   'P 1'
#
loop_
_entity.id
_entity.type
_entity.pdbx_description
1 polymer ?
#
loop_
_entity_poly.entity_id
_entity_poly.type
_entity_poly.pdbx_seq_one_letter_code
_entity_poly.pdbx_strand_id
1 'polypeptide(L)'
;MDLVNGVYLLEDLGDTTLFSYLSDKRKDGKFPAKLKNIYKKVLEHLPEFQVKAAEKFPYEYCYPRAEFDDQSMKWDMSYFKYYFLNCQMILMSRT
;
A
#
# COMPACT_ATOMS: atom_id res chain seq x y z
N MET A 1 4.29 2.93 -20.75
CA MET A 1 5.76 2.81 -20.63
C MET A 1 6.35 3.07 -22.00
N ASP A 2 7.10 4.14 -22.18
CA ASP A 2 7.90 4.33 -23.39
C ASP A 2 9.34 3.90 -23.07
N LEU A 3 9.58 2.60 -23.25
CA LEU A 3 10.88 1.96 -22.98
C LEU A 3 11.95 2.38 -23.99
N VAL A 4 11.56 2.93 -25.16
CA VAL A 4 12.49 3.37 -26.20
C VAL A 4 13.20 4.66 -25.78
N ASN A 5 12.49 5.55 -25.09
CA ASN A 5 13.04 6.81 -24.59
C ASN A 5 13.46 6.75 -23.11
N GLY A 6 13.34 5.59 -22.45
CA GLY A 6 13.64 5.44 -21.03
C GLY A 6 12.71 6.23 -20.11
N VAL A 7 11.47 6.51 -20.56
CA VAL A 7 10.51 7.34 -19.82
C VAL A 7 9.43 6.48 -19.19
N TYR A 8 9.35 6.54 -17.85
CA TYR A 8 8.23 6.00 -17.09
C TYR A 8 7.25 7.12 -16.75
N LEU A 9 6.03 7.03 -17.27
CA LEU A 9 4.93 7.89 -16.87
C LEU A 9 4.34 7.33 -15.57
N LEU A 10 4.54 8.06 -14.48
CA LEU A 10 3.80 7.84 -13.24
C LEU A 10 2.41 8.45 -13.41
N GLU A 11 1.40 7.59 -13.44
CA GLU A 11 0.02 8.03 -13.36
C GLU A 11 -0.26 8.53 -11.94
N ASP A 12 -0.81 9.74 -11.82
CA ASP A 12 -1.26 10.26 -10.55
C ASP A 12 -2.56 9.56 -10.14
N LEU A 13 -2.54 8.84 -9.03
CA LEU A 13 -3.70 8.14 -8.48
C LEU A 13 -4.67 9.08 -7.73
N GLY A 14 -4.40 10.38 -7.78
CA GLY A 14 -5.25 11.46 -7.28
C GLY A 14 -4.87 11.96 -5.88
N ASP A 15 -5.57 12.98 -5.42
CA ASP A 15 -5.19 13.77 -4.24
C ASP A 15 -5.45 13.07 -2.89
N THR A 16 -6.22 11.97 -2.88
CA THR A 16 -6.71 11.34 -1.65
C THR A 16 -5.97 10.05 -1.37
N THR A 17 -5.04 10.11 -0.41
CA THR A 17 -4.39 8.89 0.11
C THR A 17 -5.33 8.13 1.05
N LEU A 18 -5.18 6.80 1.10
CA LEU A 18 -5.88 5.97 2.09
C LEU A 18 -5.66 6.51 3.52
N PHE A 19 -4.45 6.96 3.82
CA PHE A 19 -4.10 7.56 5.11
C PHE A 19 -4.94 8.80 5.45
N SER A 20 -5.05 9.74 4.50
CA SER A 20 -5.85 10.97 4.68
C SER A 20 -7.33 10.65 4.91
N TYR A 21 -7.86 9.69 4.14
CA TYR A 21 -9.23 9.22 4.28
C TYR A 21 -9.48 8.54 5.63
N LEU A 22 -8.55 7.69 6.08
CA LEU A 22 -8.65 7.02 7.38
C LEU A 22 -8.59 8.00 8.55
N SER A 23 -7.71 9.01 8.46
CA SER A 23 -7.53 10.04 9.48
C SER A 23 -8.77 10.91 9.64
N ASP A 24 -9.47 11.23 8.55
CA ASP A 24 -10.75 11.95 8.61
C ASP A 24 -11.86 11.12 9.25
N LYS A 25 -11.94 9.81 8.93
CA LYS A 25 -13.04 8.94 9.37
C LYS A 25 -12.88 8.34 10.76
N ARG A 26 -11.69 8.39 11.37
CA ARG A 26 -11.43 7.86 12.72
C ARG A 26 -11.54 8.90 13.85
N LYS A 27 -11.97 10.14 13.56
CA LYS A 27 -12.04 11.25 14.54
C LYS A 27 -12.80 10.92 15.84
N ASP A 28 -13.77 10.00 15.79
CA ASP A 28 -14.62 9.66 16.95
C ASP A 28 -14.15 8.40 17.73
N GLY A 29 -12.97 7.86 17.43
CA GLY A 29 -12.44 6.65 18.07
C GLY A 29 -13.21 5.35 17.77
N LYS A 30 -14.38 5.45 17.13
CA LYS A 30 -15.18 4.32 16.65
C LYS A 30 -14.73 3.93 15.26
N PHE A 31 -14.54 2.64 15.05
CA PHE A 31 -14.20 2.11 13.74
C PHE A 31 -15.47 2.03 12.86
N PRO A 32 -15.61 2.87 11.82
CA PRO A 32 -16.81 2.89 11.00
C PRO A 32 -16.95 1.59 10.21
N ALA A 33 -18.17 1.05 10.09
CA ALA A 33 -18.43 -0.13 9.26
C ALA A 33 -17.99 0.05 7.80
N LYS A 34 -18.12 1.27 7.26
CA LYS A 34 -17.62 1.64 5.93
C LYS A 34 -16.10 1.47 5.79
N LEU A 35 -15.35 1.72 6.87
CA LEU A 35 -13.90 1.54 6.91
C LEU A 35 -13.53 0.05 6.85
N LYS A 36 -14.26 -0.80 7.58
CA LYS A 36 -14.09 -2.25 7.55
C LYS A 36 -14.18 -2.81 6.13
N ASN A 37 -15.17 -2.35 5.37
CA ASN A 37 -15.35 -2.79 3.99
C ASN A 37 -14.21 -2.34 3.08
N ILE A 38 -13.66 -1.14 3.30
CA ILE A 38 -12.49 -0.65 2.55
C ILE A 38 -11.26 -1.50 2.86
N TYR A 39 -10.97 -1.79 4.12
CA TYR A 39 -9.86 -2.69 4.47
C TYR A 39 -10.03 -4.08 3.84
N LYS A 40 -11.25 -4.61 3.83
CA LYS A 40 -11.52 -5.90 3.19
C LYS A 40 -11.16 -5.86 1.71
N LYS A 41 -11.59 -4.83 0.97
CA LYS A 41 -11.23 -4.66 -0.44
C LYS A 41 -9.71 -4.54 -0.65
N VAL A 42 -9.02 -3.78 0.21
CA VAL A 42 -7.56 -3.65 0.12
C VAL A 42 -6.89 -5.00 0.33
N LEU A 43 -7.31 -5.77 1.34
CA LEU A 43 -6.75 -7.10 1.62
C LEU A 43 -7.09 -8.15 0.54
N GLU A 44 -8.16 -7.96 -0.22
CA GLU A 44 -8.51 -8.81 -1.36
C GLU A 44 -7.64 -8.47 -2.58
N HIS A 45 -7.43 -7.18 -2.87
CA HIS A 45 -6.67 -6.74 -4.04
C HIS A 45 -5.15 -6.75 -3.84
N LEU A 46 -4.65 -6.58 -2.62
CA LEU A 46 -3.21 -6.46 -2.37
C LEU A 46 -2.45 -7.74 -2.75
N PRO A 47 -2.89 -8.97 -2.38
CA PRO A 47 -2.24 -10.19 -2.84
C PRO A 47 -2.37 -10.40 -4.35
N GLU A 48 -3.53 -10.05 -4.93
CA GLU A 48 -3.74 -10.13 -6.37
C GLU A 48 -2.76 -9.22 -7.13
N PHE A 49 -2.57 -8.00 -6.65
CA PHE A 49 -1.59 -7.05 -7.17
C PHE A 49 -0.17 -7.59 -7.01
N GLN A 50 0.20 -8.06 -5.82
CA GLN A 50 1.51 -8.60 -5.51
C GLN A 50 1.90 -9.78 -6.41
N VAL A 51 0.96 -10.68 -6.71
CA VAL A 51 1.22 -11.85 -7.57
C VAL A 51 1.20 -11.47 -9.06
N LYS A 52 0.16 -10.75 -9.52
CA LYS A 52 0.03 -10.42 -10.96
C LYS A 52 1.04 -9.40 -11.43
N ALA A 53 1.40 -8.42 -10.59
CA ALA A 53 2.44 -7.46 -10.93
C ALA A 53 3.80 -8.18 -11.03
N ALA A 54 4.06 -9.17 -10.16
CA ALA A 54 5.31 -9.90 -10.18
C ALA A 54 5.59 -10.65 -11.49
N GLU A 55 4.55 -11.11 -12.18
CA GLU A 55 4.70 -11.78 -13.48
C GLU A 55 5.20 -10.85 -14.60
N LYS A 56 4.92 -9.54 -14.49
CA LYS A 56 5.14 -8.57 -15.57
C LYS A 56 6.14 -7.48 -15.22
N PHE A 57 6.67 -7.48 -14.00
CA PHE A 57 7.58 -6.45 -13.52
C PHE A 57 9.04 -6.92 -13.60
N PRO A 58 9.93 -6.20 -14.30
CA PRO A 58 11.33 -6.59 -14.40
C PRO A 58 12.07 -6.22 -13.11
N TYR A 59 12.07 -7.14 -12.14
CA TYR A 59 12.72 -6.95 -10.84
C TYR A 59 14.25 -6.81 -10.92
N GLU A 60 14.86 -7.17 -12.04
CA GLU A 60 16.30 -6.95 -12.31
C GLU A 60 16.73 -5.47 -12.19
N TYR A 61 15.79 -4.54 -12.34
CA TYR A 61 16.04 -3.10 -12.16
C TYR A 61 15.69 -2.60 -10.74
N CYS A 62 15.19 -3.46 -9.85
CA CYS A 62 14.85 -3.11 -8.47
C CYS A 62 16.05 -3.23 -7.55
N TYR A 63 16.38 -2.12 -6.88
CA TYR A 63 17.35 -2.09 -5.78
C TYR A 63 16.59 -1.96 -4.45
N PRO A 64 17.00 -2.63 -3.35
CA PRO A 64 18.17 -3.49 -3.16
C PRO A 64 17.94 -4.99 -3.42
N ARG A 65 16.71 -5.42 -3.71
CA ARG A 65 16.38 -6.82 -4.04
C ARG A 65 15.80 -6.91 -5.43
N ALA A 66 16.41 -7.78 -6.24
CA ALA A 66 15.94 -8.13 -7.58
C ALA A 66 14.88 -9.24 -7.57
N GLU A 67 14.23 -9.47 -6.43
CA GLU A 67 13.20 -10.47 -6.25
C GLU A 67 12.10 -9.91 -5.35
N PHE A 68 10.86 -10.27 -5.67
CA PHE A 68 9.71 -10.04 -4.81
C PHE A 68 9.21 -11.40 -4.33
N ASP A 69 9.82 -11.87 -3.25
CA ASP A 69 9.61 -13.19 -2.66
C ASP A 69 8.49 -13.19 -1.59
N ASP A 70 8.14 -14.38 -1.12
CA ASP A 70 7.16 -14.57 -0.03
C ASP A 70 7.47 -13.74 1.22
N GLN A 71 8.76 -13.49 1.51
CA GLN A 71 9.15 -12.64 2.64
C GLN A 71 8.81 -11.17 2.37
N SER A 72 9.12 -10.68 1.17
CA SER A 72 8.80 -9.32 0.75
C SER A 72 7.30 -9.05 0.79
N MET A 73 6.49 -10.00 0.32
CA MET A 73 5.02 -9.93 0.43
C MET A 73 4.54 -9.87 1.89
N LYS A 74 5.12 -10.70 2.77
CA LYS A 74 4.77 -10.71 4.22
C LYS A 74 5.18 -9.43 4.93
N TRP A 75 6.33 -8.86 4.57
CA TRP A 75 6.78 -7.58 5.11
C TRP A 75 5.87 -6.44 4.67
N ASP A 76 5.45 -6.41 3.41
CA ASP A 76 4.52 -5.42 2.89
C ASP A 76 3.13 -5.52 3.56
N MET A 77 2.63 -6.74 3.79
CA MET A 77 1.40 -6.99 4.57
C MET A 77 1.54 -6.57 6.03
N SER A 78 2.71 -6.80 6.63
CA SER A 78 3.00 -6.36 8.00
C SER A 78 3.06 -4.84 8.08
N TYR A 79 3.74 -4.20 7.14
CA TYR A 79 3.75 -2.74 7.00
C TYR A 79 2.33 -2.20 6.89
N PHE A 80 1.49 -2.79 6.04
CA PHE A 80 0.10 -2.41 5.90
C PHE A 80 -0.66 -2.50 7.24
N LYS A 81 -0.49 -3.61 7.97
CA LYS A 81 -1.09 -3.81 9.29
C LYS A 81 -0.61 -2.76 10.30
N TYR A 82 0.69 -2.48 10.36
CA TYR A 82 1.24 -1.55 11.34
C TYR A 82 0.89 -0.10 11.04
N TYR A 83 0.83 0.33 9.79
CA TYR A 83 0.58 1.73 9.46
C TYR A 83 -0.91 2.06 9.33
N PHE A 84 -1.71 1.12 8.82
CA PHE A 84 -3.12 1.40 8.53
C PHE A 84 -4.07 0.78 9.55
N LEU A 85 -3.77 -0.37 10.15
CA LEU A 85 -4.66 -1.01 11.14
C LEU A 85 -4.32 -0.57 12.57
N ASN A 86 -3.06 -0.71 12.97
CA ASN A 86 -2.56 -0.31 14.27
C ASN A 86 -2.10 1.15 14.24
N CYS A 87 -2.97 2.12 14.56
CA CYS A 87 -2.65 3.54 14.65
C CYS A 87 -1.52 3.95 15.65
N GLN A 88 -0.61 3.05 16.06
CA GLN A 88 0.44 3.36 17.03
C GLN A 88 1.43 4.43 16.52
N MET A 89 1.69 4.51 15.22
CA MET A 89 2.64 5.51 14.69
C MET A 89 2.03 6.85 14.30
N ILE A 90 0.71 7.00 14.33
CA ILE A 90 0.05 8.30 14.06
C ILE A 90 0.04 9.19 15.31
N LEU A 91 0.16 8.60 16.51
CA LEU A 91 0.22 9.33 17.77
C LEU A 91 1.63 9.77 18.18
N MET A 92 2.69 9.17 17.63
CA MET A 92 4.08 9.47 18.03
C MET A 92 4.75 10.61 17.24
N SER A 93 4.11 11.19 16.21
CA SER A 93 4.65 12.37 15.51
C SER A 93 4.06 13.71 16.00
N ARG A 94 3.37 13.71 17.14
CA ARG A 94 2.80 14.90 17.78
C ARG A 94 3.25 15.05 19.25
N THR A 95 4.54 14.88 19.50
CA THR A 95 5.20 15.33 20.74
C THR A 95 6.52 16.00 20.37
#